data_AF-A0A537WKF8-F1
#
_entry.id   AF-A0A537WKF8-F1
#
_cell.length_a   1.000
_cell.length_b   1.000
_cell.length_c   1.000
_cell.angle_alpha   90.00
_cell.angle_beta   90.00
_cell.angle_gamma   90.00
#
_symmetry.space_group_name_H-M   'P 1'
#
loop_
_entity.id
_entity.type
_entity.pdbx_description
1 polymer ?
#
loop_
_entity_poly.entity_id
_entity_poly.type
_entity_poly.pdbx_seq_one_letter_code
_entity_poly.pdbx_strand_id
1 'polypeptide(L)'
;MLLAPCGPSRWQLIRQFVSRRRPYQAVWAVALAMYAAASFAMFLGVLDGWTTGEYRVYWLFGAILNVPFLMMGELYLLIKRRTITDLVLVILLFLSAFATSQVRTASLNVDALTKDLPLGKDVFGDGALPYRLAQLYAYPAYVLLVAGCLWSAWRMRGRVELVDRFFGTLGIAAGATIVAIASGVGAGLDIVPLFSVGLALGIAVMFWGFLRVSRPVASSSAARADR
;
A
#
# COMPACT_ATOMS: atom_id res chain seq x y z
N MET A 1 45.10 -4.92 -35.42
CA MET A 1 44.47 -3.58 -35.42
C MET A 1 43.01 -3.78 -34.99
N LEU A 2 42.69 -3.66 -33.69
CA LEU A 2 42.28 -2.42 -32.99
C LEU A 2 41.01 -1.85 -33.68
N LEU A 3 39.80 -1.90 -33.12
CA LEU A 3 39.38 -1.36 -31.82
C LEU A 3 38.06 -1.98 -31.33
N ALA A 4 38.04 -2.44 -30.08
CA ALA A 4 36.92 -2.18 -29.18
C ALA A 4 37.55 -1.61 -27.90
N PRO A 5 37.06 -0.45 -27.42
CA PRO A 5 36.15 -0.54 -26.28
C PRO A 5 35.07 0.54 -26.34
N CYS A 6 33.81 0.15 -26.57
CA CYS A 6 32.69 0.97 -26.10
C CYS A 6 32.68 0.85 -24.57
N GLY A 7 33.23 1.85 -23.89
CA GLY A 7 33.09 1.99 -22.43
C GLY A 7 31.61 1.97 -22.02
N PRO A 8 31.31 1.64 -20.75
CA PRO A 8 29.93 1.57 -20.31
C PRO A 8 29.27 2.92 -20.57
N SER A 9 28.25 2.93 -21.44
CA SER A 9 27.60 4.17 -21.83
C SER A 9 27.09 4.86 -20.56
N ARG A 10 27.08 6.20 -20.52
CA ARG A 10 26.54 6.97 -19.38
C ARG A 10 25.16 6.44 -18.95
N TRP A 11 24.40 5.92 -19.90
CA TRP A 11 23.13 5.23 -19.72
C TRP A 11 23.20 3.91 -18.94
N GLN A 12 24.25 3.11 -19.09
CA GLN A 12 24.47 1.90 -18.29
C GLN A 12 24.80 2.25 -16.84
N LEU A 13 25.61 3.27 -16.59
CA LEU A 13 25.91 3.73 -15.23
C LEU A 13 24.68 4.33 -14.53
N ILE A 14 23.89 5.14 -15.24
CA ILE A 14 22.60 5.64 -14.74
C ILE A 14 21.63 4.48 -14.49
N ARG A 15 21.54 3.50 -15.41
CA ARG A 15 20.73 2.29 -15.20
C ARG A 15 21.19 1.49 -13.98
N GLN A 16 22.49 1.37 -13.75
CA GLN A 16 23.06 0.62 -12.63
C GLN A 16 22.85 1.36 -11.29
N PHE A 17 22.95 2.68 -11.28
CA PHE A 17 22.66 3.52 -10.12
C PHE A 17 21.17 3.50 -9.78
N VAL A 18 20.29 3.59 -10.79
CA VAL A 18 18.83 3.48 -10.63
C VAL A 18 18.43 2.05 -10.25
N SER A 19 19.11 1.01 -10.75
CA SER A 19 18.80 -0.39 -10.39
C SER A 19 19.27 -0.80 -8.99
N ARG A 20 20.21 -0.08 -8.38
CA ARG A 20 20.60 -0.28 -6.97
C ARG A 20 19.54 0.24 -5.99
N ARG A 21 18.67 1.14 -6.41
CA ARG A 21 17.51 1.56 -5.61
C ARG A 21 16.40 0.51 -5.74
N ARG A 22 15.79 0.16 -4.62
CA ARG A 22 14.62 -0.73 -4.55
C ARG A 22 13.36 0.15 -4.50
N PRO A 23 12.80 0.61 -5.64
CA PRO A 23 11.74 1.61 -5.64
C PRO A 23 10.47 1.16 -4.91
N TYR A 24 10.19 -0.15 -4.89
CA TYR A 24 9.10 -0.70 -4.09
C TYR A 24 9.22 -0.35 -2.59
N GLN A 25 10.44 -0.29 -2.05
CA GLN A 25 10.66 0.10 -0.64
C GLN A 25 10.31 1.57 -0.40
N ALA A 26 10.61 2.45 -1.36
CA ALA A 26 10.27 3.87 -1.25
C ALA A 26 8.76 4.08 -1.29
N VAL A 27 8.07 3.40 -2.21
CA VAL A 27 6.61 3.49 -2.34
C VAL A 27 5.91 2.90 -1.10
N TRP A 28 6.40 1.77 -0.57
CA TRP A 28 5.89 1.23 0.69
C TRP A 28 6.17 2.12 1.89
N ALA A 29 7.34 2.75 1.97
CA ALA A 29 7.62 3.72 3.03
C ALA A 29 6.65 4.91 2.98
N VAL A 30 6.30 5.39 1.78
CA VAL A 30 5.27 6.42 1.60
C VAL A 30 3.90 5.92 2.06
N ALA A 31 3.48 4.70 1.70
CA ALA A 31 2.23 4.12 2.18
C ALA A 31 2.17 4.00 3.71
N LEU A 32 3.26 3.59 4.34
CA LEU A 32 3.37 3.51 5.81
C LEU A 32 3.32 4.90 6.47
N ALA A 33 3.97 5.91 5.88
CA ALA A 33 3.89 7.28 6.38
C ALA A 33 2.46 7.85 6.26
N MET A 34 1.79 7.58 5.14
CA MET A 34 0.37 7.93 4.95
C MET A 34 -0.52 7.22 5.96
N TYR A 35 -0.25 5.94 6.22
CA TYR A 35 -0.99 5.17 7.21
C TYR A 35 -0.83 5.79 8.61
N ALA A 36 0.40 6.09 9.01
CA ALA A 36 0.68 6.74 10.29
C ALA A 36 -0.01 8.10 10.42
N ALA A 37 0.03 8.93 9.37
CA ALA A 37 -0.65 10.22 9.34
C ALA A 37 -2.18 10.08 9.46
N ALA A 38 -2.77 9.11 8.74
CA ALA A 38 -4.21 8.85 8.82
C ALA A 38 -4.63 8.32 10.19
N SER A 39 -3.87 7.39 10.77
CA SER A 39 -4.12 6.86 12.12
C SER A 39 -3.96 7.93 13.19
N PHE A 40 -2.98 8.83 13.05
CA PHE A 40 -2.80 9.93 13.99
C PHE A 40 -3.95 10.95 13.90
N ALA A 41 -4.36 11.34 12.69
CA ALA A 41 -5.52 12.21 12.49
C ALA A 41 -6.81 11.59 13.04
N MET A 42 -7.00 10.30 12.86
CA MET A 42 -8.13 9.55 13.42
C MET A 42 -8.08 9.46 14.95
N PHE A 43 -6.88 9.23 15.51
CA PHE A 43 -6.70 9.23 16.96
C PHE A 43 -7.09 10.58 17.58
N LEU A 44 -6.66 11.70 16.99
CA LEU A 44 -7.07 13.04 17.43
C LEU A 44 -8.58 13.22 17.30
N GLY A 45 -9.13 12.97 16.11
CA GLY A 45 -10.56 13.13 15.85
C GLY A 45 -11.48 12.34 16.80
N VAL A 46 -11.06 11.14 17.21
CA VAL A 46 -11.78 10.32 18.21
C VAL A 46 -11.53 10.81 19.65
N LEU A 47 -10.35 11.36 19.95
CA LEU A 47 -9.95 11.76 21.30
C LEU A 47 -10.63 13.07 21.74
N ASP A 48 -10.61 14.09 20.89
CA ASP A 48 -11.08 15.45 21.24
C ASP A 48 -12.05 16.06 20.21
N GLY A 49 -12.48 15.25 19.23
CA GLY A 49 -13.45 15.63 18.21
C GLY A 49 -12.79 16.01 16.88
N TRP A 50 -13.51 15.78 15.79
CA TRP A 50 -12.96 15.93 14.45
C TRP A 50 -12.89 17.39 13.98
N THR A 51 -11.69 17.85 13.64
CA THR A 51 -11.54 19.02 12.77
C THR A 51 -11.68 18.66 11.30
N THR A 52 -12.03 19.65 10.48
CA THR A 52 -12.07 19.49 9.01
C THR A 52 -10.70 19.11 8.42
N GLY A 53 -9.60 19.57 9.05
CA GLY A 53 -8.23 19.26 8.63
C GLY A 53 -7.88 17.80 8.87
N GLU A 54 -8.11 17.31 10.09
CA GLU A 54 -7.86 15.90 10.47
C GLU A 54 -8.69 14.96 9.60
N TYR A 55 -9.97 15.28 9.39
CA TYR A 55 -10.84 14.46 8.56
C TYR A 55 -10.32 14.35 7.13
N ARG A 56 -9.87 15.46 6.53
CA ARG A 56 -9.28 15.46 5.18
C ARG A 56 -8.01 14.62 5.11
N VAL A 57 -7.14 14.70 6.12
CA VAL A 57 -5.90 13.89 6.19
C VAL A 57 -6.23 12.41 6.32
N TYR A 58 -7.11 12.06 7.27
CA TYR A 58 -7.61 10.72 7.49
C TYR A 58 -8.23 10.13 6.22
N TRP A 59 -9.13 10.87 5.57
CA TRP A 59 -9.82 10.40 4.37
C TRP A 59 -8.88 10.25 3.17
N LEU A 60 -8.05 11.26 2.91
CA LEU A 60 -7.14 11.25 1.77
C LEU A 60 -6.11 10.12 1.88
N PHE A 61 -5.46 9.99 3.04
CA PHE A 61 -4.37 9.05 3.22
C PHE A 61 -4.82 7.66 3.62
N GLY A 62 -5.92 7.52 4.37
CA GLY A 62 -6.46 6.23 4.79
C GLY A 62 -7.38 5.61 3.74
N ALA A 63 -8.38 6.37 3.28
CA ALA A 63 -9.44 5.83 2.43
C ALA A 63 -9.12 5.86 0.93
N ILE A 64 -8.41 6.89 0.44
CA ILE A 64 -8.17 7.05 -1.00
C ILE A 64 -6.82 6.49 -1.43
N LEU A 65 -5.72 6.98 -0.83
CA LEU A 65 -4.39 6.81 -1.43
C LEU A 65 -3.56 5.67 -0.84
N ASN A 66 -3.80 5.19 0.39
CA ASN A 66 -2.93 4.19 1.02
C ASN A 66 -2.77 2.92 0.16
N VAL A 67 -3.90 2.32 -0.18
CA VAL A 67 -3.98 1.02 -0.85
C VAL A 67 -3.39 1.11 -2.27
N PRO A 68 -3.65 2.15 -3.07
CA PRO A 68 -2.94 2.38 -4.34
C PRO A 68 -1.41 2.37 -4.22
N PHE A 69 -0.83 2.98 -3.19
CA PHE A 69 0.63 2.97 -2.98
C PHE A 69 1.12 1.58 -2.54
N LEU A 70 0.39 0.86 -1.69
CA LEU A 70 0.70 -0.53 -1.35
C LEU A 70 0.73 -1.43 -2.60
N MET A 71 -0.30 -1.32 -3.44
CA MET A 71 -0.43 -2.02 -4.71
C MET A 71 0.71 -1.68 -5.67
N MET A 72 1.10 -0.41 -5.76
CA MET A 72 2.20 0.03 -6.62
C MET A 72 3.53 -0.64 -6.24
N GLY A 73 3.80 -0.85 -4.95
CA GLY A 73 4.96 -1.61 -4.52
C GLY A 73 4.94 -3.08 -4.97
N GLU A 74 3.77 -3.73 -4.97
CA GLU A 74 3.61 -5.08 -5.51
C GLU A 74 3.80 -5.12 -7.03
N LEU A 75 3.31 -4.12 -7.78
CA LEU A 75 3.56 -4.02 -9.21
C LEU A 75 5.06 -3.92 -9.54
N TYR A 76 5.83 -3.18 -8.73
CA TYR A 76 7.29 -3.12 -8.87
C TYR A 76 7.99 -4.47 -8.64
N LEU A 77 7.38 -5.37 -7.86
CA LEU A 77 7.90 -6.72 -7.63
C LEU A 77 7.47 -7.69 -8.75
N LEU A 78 6.24 -7.57 -9.24
CA LEU A 78 5.65 -8.48 -10.23
C LEU A 78 6.10 -8.18 -11.67
N ILE A 79 6.15 -6.90 -12.04
CA ILE A 79 6.40 -6.45 -13.41
C ILE A 79 7.88 -6.14 -13.57
N LYS A 80 8.60 -6.99 -14.35
CA LYS A 80 10.03 -6.82 -14.61
C LYS A 80 10.35 -5.58 -15.46
N ARG A 81 9.40 -5.10 -16.26
CA ARG A 81 9.60 -3.98 -17.19
C ARG A 81 9.40 -2.63 -16.49
N ARG A 82 10.52 -2.01 -16.08
CA ARG A 82 10.56 -0.73 -15.35
C ARG A 82 9.75 0.38 -16.01
N THR A 83 9.82 0.53 -17.33
CA THR A 83 9.06 1.57 -18.04
C THR A 83 7.55 1.52 -17.77
N ILE A 84 6.98 0.31 -17.62
CA ILE A 84 5.55 0.16 -17.32
C ILE A 84 5.28 0.57 -15.87
N THR A 85 6.07 0.09 -14.92
CA THR A 85 5.89 0.43 -13.50
C THR A 85 6.11 1.91 -13.24
N ASP A 86 7.09 2.53 -13.90
CA ASP A 86 7.38 3.95 -13.75
C ASP A 86 6.26 4.80 -14.36
N LEU A 87 5.69 4.39 -15.50
CA LEU A 87 4.51 5.03 -16.09
C LEU A 87 3.30 4.93 -15.15
N VAL A 88 3.03 3.74 -14.59
CA VAL A 88 1.93 3.55 -13.61
C VAL A 88 2.17 4.40 -12.36
N LEU A 89 3.42 4.54 -11.90
CA LEU A 89 3.74 5.44 -10.79
C LEU A 89 3.43 6.89 -11.14
N VAL A 90 3.81 7.37 -12.34
CA VAL A 90 3.50 8.73 -12.79
C VAL A 90 1.98 8.96 -12.83
N ILE A 91 1.22 7.99 -13.35
CA ILE A 91 -0.25 8.04 -13.33
C ILE A 91 -0.76 8.10 -11.90
N LEU A 92 -0.25 7.25 -10.99
CA LEU A 92 -0.64 7.25 -9.59
C LEU A 92 -0.34 8.59 -8.91
N LEU A 93 0.79 9.22 -9.19
CA LEU A 93 1.14 10.54 -8.65
C LEU A 93 0.18 11.63 -9.17
N PHE A 94 -0.18 11.59 -10.45
CA PHE A 94 -1.19 12.49 -11.02
C PHE A 94 -2.56 12.30 -10.36
N LEU A 95 -3.02 11.04 -10.22
CA LEU A 95 -4.27 10.70 -9.54
C LEU A 95 -4.23 11.11 -8.06
N SER A 96 -3.07 11.05 -7.41
CA SER A 96 -2.87 11.50 -6.03
C SER A 96 -3.03 13.02 -5.92
N ALA A 97 -2.43 13.79 -6.83
CA ALA A 97 -2.59 15.24 -6.88
C ALA A 97 -4.05 15.62 -7.16
N PHE A 98 -4.72 14.90 -8.07
CA PHE A 98 -6.14 15.08 -8.35
C PHE A 98 -7.00 14.82 -7.11
N ALA A 99 -6.86 13.65 -6.47
CA ALA A 99 -7.60 13.33 -5.25
C ALA A 99 -7.36 14.35 -4.12
N THR A 100 -6.10 14.80 -3.95
CA THR A 100 -5.74 15.82 -2.97
C THR A 100 -6.48 17.13 -3.25
N SER A 101 -6.51 17.58 -4.51
CA SER A 101 -7.26 18.77 -4.92
C SER A 101 -8.74 18.64 -4.55
N GLN A 102 -9.36 17.52 -4.94
CA GLN A 102 -10.79 17.29 -4.71
C GLN A 102 -11.15 17.23 -3.22
N VAL A 103 -10.36 16.53 -2.39
CA VAL A 103 -10.58 16.47 -0.93
C VAL A 103 -10.39 17.84 -0.28
N ARG A 104 -9.39 18.60 -0.72
CA ARG A 104 -9.08 19.92 -0.17
C ARG A 104 -10.17 20.95 -0.46
N THR A 105 -10.75 20.93 -1.66
CA THR A 105 -11.74 21.94 -2.07
C THR A 105 -13.19 21.54 -1.80
N ALA A 106 -13.44 20.29 -1.42
CA ALA A 106 -14.79 19.84 -1.14
C ALA A 106 -15.40 20.52 0.11
N SER A 107 -16.68 20.85 -0.01
CA SER A 107 -17.53 21.24 1.11
C SER A 107 -17.74 20.05 2.04
N LEU A 108 -17.69 20.30 3.35
CA LEU A 108 -17.86 19.31 4.39
C LEU A 108 -19.13 19.63 5.19
N ASN A 109 -19.95 18.62 5.43
CA ASN A 109 -20.99 18.69 6.44
C ASN A 109 -20.35 18.54 7.82
N VAL A 110 -20.20 19.64 8.55
CA VAL A 110 -19.52 19.66 9.86
C VAL A 110 -20.34 18.92 10.91
N ASP A 111 -21.67 18.86 10.78
CA ASP A 111 -22.52 18.14 11.73
C ASP A 111 -22.24 16.63 11.70
N ALA A 112 -21.86 16.09 10.54
CA ALA A 112 -21.48 14.69 10.39
C ALA A 112 -20.16 14.34 11.09
N LEU A 113 -19.32 15.34 11.42
CA LEU A 113 -18.06 15.17 12.13
C LEU A 113 -18.23 14.93 13.64
N THR A 114 -19.47 14.94 14.14
CA THR A 114 -19.80 14.61 15.54
C THR A 114 -19.78 13.12 15.84
N LYS A 115 -19.77 12.25 14.81
CA LYS A 115 -19.59 10.80 14.96
C LYS A 115 -18.13 10.46 15.28
N ASP A 116 -17.90 9.33 15.93
CA ASP A 116 -16.55 8.86 16.22
C ASP A 116 -15.81 8.46 14.93
N LEU A 117 -16.50 7.84 13.97
CA LEU A 117 -15.99 7.47 12.64
C LEU A 117 -16.88 8.05 11.52
N PRO A 118 -16.76 9.35 11.20
CA PRO A 118 -17.59 9.99 10.19
C PRO A 118 -17.43 9.36 8.80
N LEU A 119 -18.52 8.84 8.25
CA LEU A 119 -18.53 8.25 6.91
C LEU A 119 -18.43 9.33 5.82
N GLY A 120 -17.62 9.08 4.80
CA GLY A 120 -17.45 10.03 3.70
C GLY A 120 -18.72 10.40 2.95
N LYS A 121 -19.70 9.48 2.88
CA LYS A 121 -21.02 9.81 2.30
C LYS A 121 -21.81 10.83 3.14
N ASP A 122 -21.61 10.85 4.45
CA ASP A 122 -22.30 11.76 5.38
C ASP A 122 -21.56 13.11 5.43
N VAL A 123 -20.23 13.08 5.31
CA VAL A 123 -19.38 14.27 5.38
C VAL A 123 -19.29 15.01 4.04
N PHE A 124 -19.06 14.30 2.93
CA PHE A 124 -18.95 14.92 1.60
C PHE A 124 -20.27 14.89 0.81
N GLY A 125 -21.17 13.96 1.13
CA GLY A 125 -22.35 13.63 0.33
C GLY A 125 -22.17 12.35 -0.51
N ASP A 126 -23.23 11.56 -0.67
CA ASP A 126 -23.17 10.23 -1.33
C ASP A 126 -22.79 10.30 -2.83
N GLY A 127 -23.13 11.41 -3.50
CA GLY A 127 -22.74 11.67 -4.89
C GLY A 127 -21.38 12.36 -5.04
N ALA A 128 -20.75 12.76 -3.94
CA ALA A 128 -19.59 13.64 -4.01
C ALA A 128 -18.33 12.92 -4.48
N LEU A 129 -17.56 13.59 -5.33
CA LEU A 129 -16.37 13.02 -5.93
C LEU A 129 -15.34 12.49 -4.90
N PRO A 130 -15.01 13.21 -3.80
CA PRO A 130 -14.05 12.71 -2.81
C PRO A 130 -14.45 11.39 -2.14
N TYR A 131 -15.76 11.18 -1.93
CA TYR A 131 -16.28 9.92 -1.41
C TYR A 131 -16.14 8.80 -2.44
N ARG A 132 -16.53 9.06 -3.70
CA ARG A 132 -16.42 8.09 -4.80
C ARG A 132 -14.99 7.74 -5.15
N LEU A 133 -14.05 8.68 -5.06
CA LEU A 133 -12.63 8.44 -5.31
C LEU A 133 -12.04 7.38 -4.36
N ALA A 134 -12.48 7.35 -3.09
CA ALA A 134 -12.06 6.31 -2.16
C ALA A 134 -12.40 4.91 -2.69
N GLN A 135 -13.63 4.71 -3.18
CA GLN A 135 -14.10 3.45 -3.73
C GLN A 135 -13.36 3.11 -5.04
N LEU A 136 -13.26 4.08 -5.95
CA LEU A 136 -12.66 3.92 -7.27
C LEU A 136 -11.16 3.64 -7.21
N TYR A 137 -10.46 4.13 -6.19
CA TYR A 137 -9.01 3.94 -6.06
C TYR A 137 -8.71 2.73 -5.19
N ALA A 138 -9.34 2.64 -4.01
CA ALA A 138 -9.00 1.62 -3.05
C ALA A 138 -9.46 0.23 -3.47
N TYR A 139 -10.67 0.05 -4.03
CA TYR A 139 -11.17 -1.29 -4.34
C TYR A 139 -10.37 -1.97 -5.46
N PRO A 140 -10.11 -1.32 -6.62
CA PRO A 140 -9.28 -1.95 -7.65
C PRO A 140 -7.84 -2.16 -7.18
N ALA A 141 -7.27 -1.21 -6.43
CA ALA A 141 -5.92 -1.35 -5.89
C ALA A 141 -5.82 -2.51 -4.90
N TYR A 142 -6.81 -2.68 -4.03
CA TYR A 142 -6.90 -3.80 -3.09
C TYR A 142 -6.96 -5.14 -3.82
N VAL A 143 -7.85 -5.27 -4.81
CA VAL A 143 -7.97 -6.49 -5.62
C VAL A 143 -6.65 -6.83 -6.31
N LEU A 144 -6.01 -5.83 -6.93
CA LEU A 144 -4.71 -6.02 -7.61
C LEU A 144 -3.59 -6.37 -6.62
N LEU A 145 -3.57 -5.76 -5.43
CA LEU A 145 -2.61 -6.08 -4.37
C LEU A 145 -2.76 -7.54 -3.93
N VAL A 146 -3.97 -7.96 -3.56
CA VAL A 146 -4.24 -9.33 -3.10
C VAL A 146 -4.00 -10.33 -4.21
N ALA A 147 -4.49 -10.09 -5.43
CA ALA A 147 -4.25 -10.95 -6.58
C ALA A 147 -2.75 -11.06 -6.88
N GLY A 148 -2.00 -9.97 -6.77
CA GLY A 148 -0.56 -9.94 -6.92
C GLY A 148 0.17 -10.82 -5.90
N CYS A 149 -0.17 -10.66 -4.62
CA CYS A 149 0.38 -11.49 -3.56
C CYS A 149 0.03 -12.98 -3.73
N LEU A 150 -1.22 -13.30 -4.07
CA LEU A 150 -1.65 -14.69 -4.30
C LEU A 150 -0.96 -15.30 -5.52
N TRP A 151 -0.79 -14.53 -6.60
CA TRP A 151 -0.05 -14.96 -7.78
C TRP A 151 1.44 -15.20 -7.46
N SER A 152 2.05 -14.32 -6.68
CA SER A 152 3.41 -14.48 -6.16
C SER A 152 3.55 -15.76 -5.33
N ALA A 153 2.63 -15.99 -4.38
CA ALA A 153 2.61 -17.20 -3.55
C ALA A 153 2.42 -18.47 -4.39
N TRP A 154 1.50 -18.45 -5.36
CA TRP A 154 1.26 -19.58 -6.27
C TRP A 154 2.52 -19.95 -7.07
N ARG A 155 3.31 -18.97 -7.52
CA ARG A 155 4.59 -19.23 -8.22
C ARG A 155 5.69 -19.78 -7.31
N MET A 156 5.58 -19.60 -6.00
CA MET A 156 6.54 -20.10 -5.00
C MET A 156 6.17 -21.49 -4.45
N ARG A 157 4.98 -22.01 -4.77
CA ARG A 157 4.49 -23.29 -4.24
C ARG A 157 5.44 -24.45 -4.58
N GLY A 158 5.69 -25.32 -3.61
CA GLY A 158 6.55 -26.51 -3.76
C GLY A 158 8.05 -26.23 -3.78
N ARG A 159 8.49 -24.98 -3.63
CA ARG A 159 9.91 -24.60 -3.56
C ARG A 159 10.35 -24.46 -2.12
N VAL A 160 11.10 -25.45 -1.62
CA VAL A 160 11.53 -25.54 -0.21
C VAL A 160 12.33 -24.30 0.21
N GLU A 161 13.14 -23.77 -0.70
CA GLU A 161 13.95 -22.57 -0.50
C GLU A 161 13.14 -21.28 -0.37
N LEU A 162 11.87 -21.28 -0.79
CA LEU A 162 10.98 -20.10 -0.76
C LEU A 162 9.86 -20.21 0.27
N VAL A 163 9.86 -21.22 1.14
CA VAL A 163 8.78 -21.45 2.13
C VAL A 163 8.50 -20.21 2.97
N ASP A 164 9.55 -19.53 3.45
CA ASP A 164 9.39 -18.31 4.25
C ASP A 164 8.79 -17.15 3.44
N ARG A 165 9.14 -17.05 2.15
CA ARG A 165 8.56 -16.05 1.24
C ARG A 165 7.11 -16.38 0.89
N PHE A 166 6.78 -17.66 0.74
CA PHE A 166 5.42 -18.13 0.48
C PHE A 166 4.49 -17.74 1.63
N PHE A 167 4.79 -18.18 2.85
CA PHE A 167 3.99 -17.85 4.02
C PHE A 167 4.02 -16.35 4.34
N GLY A 168 5.15 -15.69 4.14
CA GLY A 168 5.25 -14.24 4.35
C GLY A 168 4.37 -13.44 3.39
N THR A 169 4.32 -13.82 2.12
CA THR A 169 3.46 -13.17 1.10
C THR A 169 1.97 -13.41 1.40
N LEU A 170 1.61 -14.62 1.83
CA LEU A 170 0.24 -14.92 2.29
C LEU A 170 -0.13 -14.12 3.55
N GLY A 171 0.81 -13.94 4.48
CA GLY A 171 0.62 -13.09 5.66
C GLY A 171 0.35 -11.64 5.28
N ILE A 172 1.09 -11.08 4.32
CA ILE A 172 0.84 -9.72 3.83
C ILE A 172 -0.56 -9.60 3.21
N ALA A 173 -0.97 -10.56 2.38
CA ALA A 173 -2.32 -10.57 1.80
C ALA A 173 -3.41 -10.70 2.87
N ALA A 174 -3.24 -11.62 3.83
CA ALA A 174 -4.18 -11.83 4.91
C ALA A 174 -4.32 -10.59 5.80
N GLY A 175 -3.21 -9.96 6.18
CA GLY A 175 -3.22 -8.74 6.98
C GLY A 175 -3.89 -7.57 6.25
N ALA A 176 -3.63 -7.39 4.96
CA ALA A 176 -4.32 -6.39 4.14
C ALA A 176 -5.83 -6.64 4.06
N THR A 177 -6.25 -7.90 3.96
CA THR A 177 -7.68 -8.29 4.00
C THR A 177 -8.32 -7.98 5.35
N ILE A 178 -7.63 -8.28 6.47
CA ILE A 178 -8.10 -7.95 7.81
C ILE A 178 -8.31 -6.43 7.95
N VAL A 179 -7.32 -5.62 7.53
CA VAL A 179 -7.42 -4.15 7.49
C VAL A 179 -8.63 -3.71 6.68
N ALA A 180 -8.81 -4.24 5.47
CA ALA A 180 -9.90 -3.85 4.57
C ALA A 180 -11.29 -4.14 5.17
N ILE A 181 -11.46 -5.32 5.77
CA ILE A 181 -12.73 -5.72 6.41
C ILE A 181 -12.96 -4.89 7.67
N ALA A 182 -11.97 -4.78 8.56
CA ALA A 182 -12.11 -4.06 9.82
C ALA A 182 -12.39 -2.57 9.60
N SER A 183 -11.71 -1.95 8.63
CA SER A 183 -11.96 -0.55 8.29
C SER A 183 -13.36 -0.35 7.69
N GLY A 184 -13.76 -1.18 6.73
CA GLY A 184 -15.08 -1.08 6.10
C GLY A 184 -16.24 -1.31 7.08
N VAL A 185 -16.17 -2.38 7.87
CA VAL A 185 -17.22 -2.75 8.85
C VAL A 185 -17.18 -1.82 10.05
N GLY A 186 -16.00 -1.55 10.61
CA GLY A 186 -15.83 -0.68 11.77
C GLY A 186 -16.30 0.74 11.50
N ALA A 187 -15.94 1.34 10.36
CA ALA A 187 -16.44 2.67 9.98
C ALA A 187 -17.92 2.62 9.59
N GLY A 188 -18.37 1.57 8.91
CA GLY A 188 -19.77 1.41 8.49
C GLY A 188 -20.76 1.31 9.66
N LEU A 189 -20.31 0.74 10.79
CA LEU A 189 -21.10 0.56 12.00
C LEU A 189 -20.78 1.58 13.11
N ASP A 190 -19.84 2.50 12.87
CA ASP A 190 -19.35 3.47 13.86
C ASP A 190 -18.79 2.81 15.13
N ILE A 191 -18.07 1.69 14.97
CA ILE A 191 -17.48 0.91 16.09
C ILE A 191 -15.96 1.12 16.11
N VAL A 192 -15.51 2.12 16.88
CA VAL A 192 -14.08 2.47 17.03
C VAL A 192 -13.21 1.27 17.43
N PRO A 193 -13.56 0.44 18.43
CA PRO A 193 -12.70 -0.69 18.80
C PRO A 193 -12.52 -1.70 17.67
N LEU A 194 -13.58 -2.00 16.91
CA LEU A 194 -13.52 -2.92 15.77
C LEU A 194 -12.63 -2.36 14.67
N PHE A 195 -12.75 -1.07 14.38
CA PHE A 195 -11.91 -0.36 13.42
C PHE A 195 -10.44 -0.39 13.88
N SER A 196 -10.13 0.17 15.05
CA SER A 196 -8.76 0.37 15.54
C SER A 196 -8.03 -0.94 15.84
N VAL A 197 -8.67 -1.88 16.54
CA VAL A 197 -8.05 -3.18 16.87
C VAL A 197 -7.88 -4.03 15.62
N GLY A 198 -8.87 -4.04 14.72
CA GLY A 198 -8.77 -4.79 13.47
C GLY A 198 -7.68 -4.22 12.55
N LEU A 199 -7.54 -2.90 12.48
CA LEU A 199 -6.42 -2.23 11.81
C LEU A 199 -5.06 -2.65 12.40
N ALA A 200 -4.91 -2.58 13.72
CA ALA A 200 -3.68 -2.96 14.40
C ALA A 200 -3.33 -4.45 14.18
N LEU A 201 -4.34 -5.33 14.29
CA LEU A 201 -4.18 -6.76 14.04
C LEU A 201 -3.75 -7.04 12.60
N GLY A 202 -4.41 -6.42 11.63
CA GLY A 202 -4.07 -6.59 10.23
C GLY A 202 -2.64 -6.13 9.92
N ILE A 203 -2.20 -4.99 10.48
CA ILE A 203 -0.81 -4.54 10.35
C ILE A 203 0.18 -5.48 11.02
N ALA A 204 -0.12 -5.98 12.24
CA ALA A 204 0.73 -6.95 12.91
C ALA A 204 0.94 -8.20 12.05
N VAL A 205 -0.12 -8.68 11.40
CA VAL A 205 -0.07 -9.82 10.47
C VAL A 205 0.74 -9.47 9.21
N MET A 206 0.56 -8.27 8.62
CA MET A 206 1.37 -7.82 7.47
C MET A 206 2.85 -7.72 7.83
N PHE A 207 3.17 -7.18 9.00
CA PHE A 207 4.53 -7.01 9.49
C PHE A 207 5.20 -8.36 9.78
N TRP A 208 4.48 -9.29 10.41
CA TRP A 208 4.92 -10.68 10.55
C TRP A 208 5.24 -11.30 9.18
N GLY A 209 4.36 -11.09 8.19
CA GLY A 209 4.59 -11.54 6.82
C GLY A 209 5.86 -10.93 6.21
N PHE A 210 6.07 -9.63 6.38
CA PHE A 210 7.28 -8.93 5.93
C PHE A 210 8.57 -9.47 6.58
N LEU A 211 8.55 -9.75 7.89
CA LEU A 211 9.69 -10.35 8.59
C LEU A 211 10.03 -11.73 8.01
N ARG A 212 9.03 -12.53 7.65
CA ARG A 212 9.22 -13.84 7.02
C ARG A 212 9.81 -13.71 5.61
N VAL A 213 9.28 -12.80 4.77
CA VAL A 213 9.81 -12.54 3.41
C VAL A 213 11.27 -12.06 3.43
N SER A 214 11.67 -11.34 4.48
CA SER A 214 13.00 -10.74 4.63
C SER A 214 14.10 -11.74 5.02
N ARG A 215 13.74 -12.99 5.35
CA ARG A 215 14.73 -14.02 5.71
C ARG A 215 15.60 -14.41 4.50
N PRO A 216 16.89 -14.73 4.71
CA PRO A 216 17.75 -15.23 3.65
C PRO A 216 17.15 -16.48 3.01
N VAL A 217 17.19 -16.54 1.68
CA VAL A 217 16.85 -17.77 0.96
C VAL A 217 17.95 -18.78 1.27
N ALA A 218 17.59 -19.95 1.79
CA ALA A 218 18.54 -21.03 2.03
C ALA A 218 19.21 -21.38 0.69
N SER A 219 20.50 -21.07 0.56
CA SER A 219 21.26 -21.45 -0.63
C SER A 219 21.47 -22.96 -0.61
N SER A 220 21.04 -23.65 -1.66
CA SER A 220 21.33 -25.06 -1.94
C SER A 220 22.81 -25.27 -2.32
N SER A 221 23.73 -24.71 -1.54
CA SER A 221 25.18 -24.86 -1.72
C SER A 221 25.78 -25.99 -0.87
N ALA A 222 25.04 -26.57 0.07
CA ALA A 222 25.54 -27.66 0.92
C ALA A 222 25.48 -29.06 0.24
N ALA A 223 24.78 -29.21 -0.88
CA ALA A 223 24.60 -30.53 -1.53
C ALA A 223 25.59 -30.81 -2.68
N ARG A 224 26.54 -29.90 -2.96
CA ARG A 224 27.52 -30.04 -4.06
C ARG A 224 28.98 -30.11 -3.57
N ALA A 225 29.21 -30.11 -2.26
CA ALA A 225 30.53 -30.31 -1.66
C ALA A 225 30.82 -31.79 -1.33
N ASP A 226 29.81 -32.67 -1.34
CA ASP A 226 29.91 -34.10 -1.02
C ASP A 226 29.62 -35.03 -2.23
N ARG A 227 29.92 -34.60 -3.46
CA ARG A 227 29.90 -35.47 -4.65
C ARG A 227 31.17 -35.37 -5.46
#